data_AF-A0A7J0EBA1-F1
#
_entry.id   AF-A0A7J0EBA1-F1
#
_cell.length_a   1.000
_cell.length_b   1.000
_cell.length_c   1.000
_cell.angle_alpha   90.00
_cell.angle_beta   90.00
_cell.angle_gamma   90.00
#
_symmetry.space_group_name_H-M   'P 1'
#
loop_
_entity.id
_entity.type
_entity.pdbx_description
1 polymer ?
#
loop_
_entity_poly.entity_id
_entity_poly.type
_entity_poly.pdbx_seq_one_letter_code
_entity_poly.pdbx_strand_id
1 'polypeptide(L)'
;MSKPFSALHHDPIQEALSLSLSLHETLPSSSSRSHPRTVLFSRLSEPIRESLTKARYNPPEGSNVSIKSMLMSLLPQTNSQPKPNLSETEIHSQVRDFSLCCAALASSAESTHDQLSWIPDSLSIAANSAFRDLSKAVTHGLSKIGELGFDLGLVLDGTKLVAESMIEVLPSLKSSIKDSAIDRSDDGNEISASLVRSPVAYAVVAAYQFRWFVTQGQGMVSFIHLAKNVNAAELGWYEDVVLDACFQNIASSDEIWHLVVEMSVVLLDCIWRSNPHSTWFERMLSEMLSHLERHPRNKECRISWLKHIEQLFNVVGLVLLAHFRLLFPLFFQWMHAADDETILLVRTNCSAMPEVDESFYS
;
A
#
# COMPACT_ATOMS: atom_id res chain seq x y z
N MET A 1 17.08 -37.13 -29.76
CA MET A 1 16.79 -37.28 -28.32
C MET A 1 17.30 -36.02 -27.62
N SER A 2 16.43 -35.02 -27.44
CA SER A 2 16.70 -33.84 -26.61
C SER A 2 15.45 -33.59 -25.78
N LYS A 3 15.61 -33.62 -24.45
CA LYS A 3 14.54 -33.28 -23.50
C LYS A 3 14.32 -31.76 -23.52
N PRO A 4 13.09 -31.25 -23.37
CA PRO A 4 12.87 -29.84 -23.13
C PRO A 4 13.13 -29.54 -21.64
N PHE A 5 13.89 -28.47 -21.40
CA PHE A 5 14.04 -27.83 -20.10
C PHE A 5 12.73 -27.11 -19.78
N SER A 6 12.00 -27.58 -18.77
CA SER A 6 10.90 -26.82 -18.16
C SER A 6 11.50 -25.74 -17.27
N ALA A 7 11.39 -24.49 -17.71
CA ALA A 7 11.67 -23.34 -16.87
C ALA A 7 10.54 -23.23 -15.82
N LEU A 8 10.84 -23.55 -14.57
CA LEU A 8 10.00 -23.15 -13.45
C LEU A 8 10.06 -21.61 -13.34
N HIS A 9 8.92 -20.96 -13.50
CA HIS A 9 8.72 -19.59 -13.05
C HIS A 9 8.88 -19.57 -11.52
N HIS A 10 10.06 -19.15 -11.04
CA HIS A 10 10.31 -18.86 -9.63
C HIS A 10 9.65 -17.52 -9.31
N ASP A 11 8.70 -17.49 -8.39
CA ASP A 11 8.12 -16.26 -7.87
C ASP A 11 8.99 -15.80 -6.67
N PRO A 12 9.80 -14.73 -6.81
CA PRO A 12 10.69 -14.27 -5.76
C PRO A 12 9.93 -13.72 -4.53
N ILE A 13 8.65 -13.33 -4.67
CA ILE A 13 7.79 -12.99 -3.53
C ILE A 13 7.48 -14.27 -2.74
N GLN A 14 7.20 -15.36 -3.44
CA GLN A 14 6.95 -16.66 -2.83
C GLN A 14 8.24 -17.27 -2.22
N GLU A 15 9.41 -16.97 -2.78
CA GLU A 15 10.71 -17.37 -2.24
C GLU A 15 11.09 -16.59 -0.97
N ALA A 16 10.87 -15.27 -0.96
CA ALA A 16 10.99 -14.44 0.24
C ALA A 16 10.00 -14.89 1.35
N LEU A 17 8.76 -15.24 0.98
CA LEU A 17 7.75 -15.77 1.90
C LEU A 17 8.06 -17.21 2.37
N SER A 18 8.67 -18.05 1.54
CA SER A 18 9.00 -19.45 1.88
C SER A 18 10.27 -19.59 2.72
N LEU A 19 11.26 -18.71 2.52
CA LEU A 19 12.44 -18.64 3.40
C LEU A 19 12.03 -18.27 4.84
N SER A 20 11.03 -17.40 5.03
CA SER A 20 10.44 -17.12 6.35
C SER A 20 9.63 -18.29 6.93
N LEU A 21 9.05 -19.16 6.09
CA LEU A 21 8.24 -20.31 6.54
C LEU A 21 9.08 -21.56 6.88
N SER A 22 10.30 -21.68 6.34
CA SER A 22 11.14 -22.88 6.48
C SER A 22 11.79 -23.08 7.86
N LEU A 23 11.75 -22.08 8.75
CA LEU A 23 12.43 -22.08 10.05
C LEU A 23 11.60 -22.67 11.20
N HIS A 24 10.47 -23.32 10.92
CA HIS A 24 9.53 -23.78 11.95
C HIS A 24 9.24 -25.29 11.91
N GLU A 25 10.20 -26.10 12.36
CA GLU A 25 9.92 -27.43 12.90
C GLU A 25 10.67 -27.60 14.24
N THR A 26 9.94 -27.51 15.36
CA THR A 26 9.95 -28.47 16.50
C THR A 26 9.22 -27.96 17.77
N LEU A 27 8.05 -28.57 18.06
CA LEU A 27 7.37 -28.82 19.37
C LEU A 27 7.03 -27.68 20.38
N PRO A 28 6.13 -27.91 21.38
CA PRO A 28 4.91 -28.72 21.40
C PRO A 28 3.64 -27.92 21.79
N SER A 29 2.50 -28.58 21.57
CA SER A 29 1.13 -28.14 21.88
C SER A 29 0.90 -27.80 23.36
N SER A 30 0.32 -26.62 23.61
CA SER A 30 -0.37 -26.32 24.87
C SER A 30 -1.79 -25.83 24.60
N SER A 31 -2.71 -26.34 25.40
CA SER A 31 -4.14 -26.42 25.17
C SER A 31 -4.93 -25.22 25.74
N SER A 32 -6.09 -25.00 25.11
CA SER A 32 -7.27 -24.26 25.60
C SER A 32 -7.23 -22.72 25.63
N ARG A 33 -7.65 -22.08 24.52
CA ARG A 33 -8.26 -20.73 24.51
C ARG A 33 -8.92 -20.38 23.15
N SER A 34 -9.65 -21.32 22.54
CA SER A 34 -10.23 -21.18 21.18
C SER A 34 -11.52 -20.36 21.09
N HIS A 35 -12.18 -20.02 22.20
CA HIS A 35 -13.51 -19.39 22.20
C HIS A 35 -13.59 -17.84 22.04
N PRO A 36 -12.57 -17.00 22.36
CA PRO A 36 -12.73 -15.54 22.28
C PRO A 36 -12.72 -14.98 20.85
N ARG A 37 -12.01 -15.64 19.91
CA ARG A 37 -11.73 -15.08 18.57
C ARG A 37 -12.91 -15.20 17.60
N THR A 38 -13.61 -16.34 17.59
CA THR A 38 -14.83 -16.52 16.78
C THR A 38 -15.93 -15.55 17.18
N VAL A 39 -16.07 -15.30 18.49
CA VAL A 39 -17.02 -14.33 19.04
C VAL A 39 -16.65 -12.90 18.64
N LEU A 40 -15.35 -12.56 18.62
CA LEU A 40 -14.87 -11.26 18.15
C LEU A 40 -15.26 -11.02 16.68
N PHE A 41 -14.95 -11.96 15.78
CA PHE A 41 -15.28 -11.81 14.36
C PHE A 41 -16.78 -11.67 14.11
N SER A 42 -17.60 -12.51 14.77
CA SER A 42 -19.05 -12.38 14.69
C SER A 42 -19.52 -11.00 15.17
N ARG A 43 -19.00 -10.52 16.31
CA ARG A 43 -19.36 -9.21 16.88
C ARG A 43 -18.98 -8.04 15.97
N LEU A 44 -17.82 -8.10 15.32
CA LEU A 44 -17.34 -7.04 14.43
C LEU A 44 -18.00 -7.08 13.04
N SER A 45 -18.33 -8.27 12.55
CA SER A 45 -18.89 -8.43 11.20
C SER A 45 -20.41 -8.26 11.13
N GLU A 46 -21.15 -8.53 12.22
CA GLU A 46 -22.62 -8.43 12.21
C GLU A 46 -23.15 -7.01 11.89
N PRO A 47 -22.63 -5.93 12.51
CA PRO A 47 -23.11 -4.57 12.19
C PRO A 47 -22.81 -4.16 10.74
N ILE A 48 -21.67 -4.60 10.21
CA ILE A 48 -21.28 -4.38 8.82
C ILE A 48 -22.20 -5.16 7.88
N ARG A 49 -22.47 -6.44 8.20
CA ARG A 49 -23.38 -7.32 7.44
C ARG A 49 -24.78 -6.74 7.35
N GLU A 50 -25.33 -6.28 8.48
CA GLU A 50 -26.67 -5.69 8.54
C GLU A 50 -26.75 -4.38 7.73
N SER A 51 -25.71 -3.55 7.83
CA SER A 51 -25.62 -2.29 7.09
C SER A 51 -25.48 -2.53 5.58
N LEU A 52 -24.62 -3.47 5.19
CA LEU A 52 -24.45 -3.90 3.80
C LEU A 52 -25.74 -4.42 3.19
N THR A 53 -26.47 -5.28 3.91
CA THR A 53 -27.74 -5.82 3.42
C THR A 53 -28.78 -4.72 3.18
N LYS A 54 -28.85 -3.71 4.06
CA LYS A 54 -29.75 -2.55 3.93
C LYS A 54 -29.31 -1.52 2.88
N ALA A 55 -28.02 -1.44 2.55
CA ALA A 55 -27.51 -0.47 1.59
C ALA A 55 -28.15 -0.67 0.20
N ARG A 56 -28.61 0.42 -0.42
CA ARG A 56 -29.19 0.42 -1.76
C ARG A 56 -28.08 0.16 -2.77
N TYR A 57 -28.16 -0.97 -3.46
CA TYR A 57 -27.17 -1.36 -4.47
C TYR A 57 -27.86 -1.43 -5.83
N ASN A 58 -27.40 -0.56 -6.74
CA ASN A 58 -27.73 -0.64 -8.15
C ASN A 58 -26.45 -1.08 -8.85
N PRO A 59 -26.41 -2.27 -9.47
CA PRO A 59 -25.21 -2.70 -10.18
C PRO A 59 -24.88 -1.71 -11.31
N PRO A 60 -23.60 -1.37 -11.52
CA PRO A 60 -23.20 -0.50 -12.63
C PRO A 60 -23.67 -1.07 -13.97
N GLU A 61 -24.05 -0.18 -14.90
CA GLU A 61 -24.53 -0.60 -16.22
C GLU A 61 -23.49 -1.47 -16.94
N GLY A 62 -23.89 -2.65 -17.42
CA GLY A 62 -23.00 -3.62 -18.06
C GLY A 62 -22.20 -4.52 -17.12
N SER A 63 -22.33 -4.37 -15.79
CA SER A 63 -21.69 -5.29 -14.83
C SER A 63 -22.44 -6.64 -14.77
N ASN A 64 -21.71 -7.73 -15.02
CA ASN A 64 -22.19 -9.11 -14.80
C ASN A 64 -21.94 -9.61 -13.36
N VAL A 65 -21.38 -8.77 -12.49
CA VAL A 65 -21.03 -9.13 -11.11
C VAL A 65 -21.63 -8.20 -10.07
N SER A 66 -21.83 -8.75 -8.87
CA SER A 66 -22.34 -8.03 -7.70
C SER A 66 -21.21 -7.76 -6.71
N ILE A 67 -20.76 -6.50 -6.63
CA ILE A 67 -19.76 -6.08 -5.65
C ILE A 67 -20.29 -6.25 -4.23
N LYS A 68 -21.56 -5.93 -3.99
CA LYS A 68 -22.22 -6.16 -2.70
C LYS A 68 -22.16 -7.64 -2.28
N SER A 69 -22.39 -8.58 -3.20
CA SER A 69 -22.30 -10.01 -2.90
C SER A 69 -20.86 -10.46 -2.63
N MET A 70 -19.89 -9.92 -3.39
CA MET A 70 -18.47 -10.18 -3.16
C MET A 70 -18.03 -9.70 -1.76
N LEU A 71 -18.37 -8.47 -1.37
CA LEU A 71 -18.05 -7.93 -0.04
C LEU A 71 -18.73 -8.72 1.09
N MET A 72 -19.98 -9.15 0.88
CA MET A 72 -20.68 -10.03 1.82
C MET A 72 -20.01 -11.40 1.96
N SER A 73 -19.39 -11.92 0.90
CA SER A 73 -18.70 -13.22 0.94
C SER A 73 -17.41 -13.20 1.77
N LEU A 74 -16.80 -12.01 1.92
CA LEU A 74 -15.62 -11.79 2.76
C LEU A 74 -15.95 -11.74 4.27
N LEU A 75 -17.24 -11.66 4.64
CA LEU A 75 -17.66 -11.65 6.03
C LEU A 75 -17.91 -13.08 6.56
N PRO A 76 -17.50 -13.39 7.81
CA PRO A 76 -17.70 -14.71 8.43
C PRO A 76 -19.16 -15.18 8.36
N GLN A 77 -19.42 -16.36 7.78
CA GLN A 77 -20.78 -16.84 7.60
C GLN A 77 -21.45 -17.21 8.93
N THR A 78 -22.63 -16.66 9.18
CA THR A 78 -23.43 -16.89 10.40
C THR A 78 -24.06 -18.28 10.47
N ASN A 79 -24.14 -19.02 9.36
CA ASN A 79 -24.91 -20.27 9.25
C ASN A 79 -24.14 -21.56 9.58
N SER A 80 -22.83 -21.47 9.80
CA SER A 80 -22.03 -22.60 10.26
C SER A 80 -22.05 -22.61 11.78
N GLN A 81 -22.43 -23.74 12.41
CA GLN A 81 -22.26 -23.95 13.85
C GLN A 81 -20.86 -23.48 14.26
N PRO A 82 -20.70 -22.74 15.38
CA PRO A 82 -19.40 -22.27 15.82
C PRO A 82 -18.48 -23.48 15.97
N LYS A 83 -17.56 -23.66 15.02
CA LYS A 83 -16.55 -24.70 15.09
C LYS A 83 -15.73 -24.41 16.35
N PRO A 84 -15.72 -25.32 17.34
CA PRO A 84 -15.16 -25.01 18.66
C PRO A 84 -13.64 -24.80 18.62
N ASN A 85 -12.97 -25.17 17.53
CA ASN A 85 -11.55 -24.92 17.30
C ASN A 85 -11.35 -24.51 15.82
N LEU A 86 -11.24 -23.21 15.55
CA LEU A 86 -10.68 -22.75 14.28
C LEU A 86 -9.19 -23.08 14.28
N SER A 87 -8.67 -23.61 13.17
CA SER A 87 -7.22 -23.70 12.99
C SER A 87 -6.61 -22.30 12.91
N GLU A 88 -5.33 -22.18 13.20
CA GLU A 88 -4.60 -20.92 13.04
C GLU A 88 -4.68 -20.39 11.59
N THR A 89 -4.66 -21.30 10.62
CA THR A 89 -4.86 -20.99 9.19
C THR A 89 -6.26 -20.45 8.87
N GLU A 90 -7.33 -20.98 9.49
CA GLU A 90 -8.69 -20.46 9.33
C GLU A 90 -8.83 -19.08 9.97
N ILE A 91 -8.14 -18.82 11.08
CA ILE A 91 -8.11 -17.49 11.73
C ILE A 91 -7.41 -16.48 10.83
N HIS A 92 -6.24 -16.83 10.26
CA HIS A 92 -5.54 -15.97 9.32
C HIS A 92 -6.40 -15.61 8.11
N SER A 93 -7.07 -16.60 7.50
CA SER A 93 -8.00 -16.33 6.40
C SER A 93 -9.13 -15.38 6.80
N GLN A 94 -9.71 -15.54 7.99
CA GLN A 94 -10.77 -14.64 8.47
C GLN A 94 -10.27 -13.22 8.74
N VAL A 95 -9.07 -13.07 9.30
CA VAL A 95 -8.41 -11.77 9.47
C VAL A 95 -8.26 -11.12 8.09
N ARG A 96 -7.63 -11.83 7.14
CA ARG A 96 -7.38 -11.34 5.78
C ARG A 96 -8.66 -10.93 5.08
N ASP A 97 -9.68 -11.79 5.06
CA ASP A 97 -10.92 -11.55 4.33
C ASP A 97 -11.71 -10.39 4.97
N PHE A 98 -11.76 -10.33 6.31
CA PHE A 98 -12.37 -9.22 7.02
C PHE A 98 -11.63 -7.89 6.79
N SER A 99 -10.30 -7.92 6.79
CA SER A 99 -9.45 -6.76 6.49
C SER A 99 -9.68 -6.25 5.06
N LEU A 100 -9.77 -7.14 4.08
CA LEU A 100 -10.12 -6.79 2.69
C LEU A 100 -11.52 -6.19 2.58
N CYS A 101 -12.50 -6.73 3.30
CA CYS A 101 -13.85 -6.17 3.34
C CYS A 101 -13.84 -4.75 3.91
N CYS A 102 -13.17 -4.56 5.06
CA CYS A 102 -13.07 -3.25 5.68
C CYS A 102 -12.34 -2.24 4.81
N ALA A 103 -11.23 -2.64 4.17
CA ALA A 103 -10.48 -1.79 3.26
C ALA A 103 -11.34 -1.29 2.09
N ALA A 104 -12.08 -2.19 1.45
CA ALA A 104 -12.99 -1.83 0.36
C ALA A 104 -14.08 -0.85 0.81
N LEU A 105 -14.74 -1.15 1.94
CA LEU A 105 -15.80 -0.30 2.48
C LEU A 105 -15.29 1.07 2.93
N ALA A 106 -14.14 1.10 3.59
CA ALA A 106 -13.54 2.33 4.06
C ALA A 106 -13.08 3.22 2.89
N SER A 107 -12.52 2.62 1.85
CA SER A 107 -12.06 3.32 0.65
C SER A 107 -13.17 4.01 -0.16
N SER A 108 -14.45 3.67 0.08
CA SER A 108 -15.56 4.20 -0.70
C SER A 108 -15.78 5.70 -0.53
N ALA A 109 -15.40 6.26 0.62
CA ALA A 109 -15.56 7.68 0.93
C ALA A 109 -14.79 8.60 -0.03
N GLU A 110 -13.74 8.06 -0.66
CA GLU A 110 -12.86 8.78 -1.59
C GLU A 110 -13.00 8.25 -3.03
N SER A 111 -13.96 7.36 -3.28
CA SER A 111 -14.11 6.72 -4.58
C SER A 111 -14.87 7.61 -5.57
N THR A 112 -14.30 7.74 -6.77
CA THR A 112 -14.96 8.35 -7.93
C THR A 112 -15.61 7.30 -8.84
N HIS A 113 -15.54 6.02 -8.47
CA HIS A 113 -15.97 4.89 -9.29
C HIS A 113 -17.35 4.36 -8.87
N ASP A 114 -18.20 4.07 -9.86
CA ASP A 114 -19.57 3.58 -9.66
C ASP A 114 -19.63 2.26 -8.86
N GLN A 115 -18.56 1.47 -8.88
CA GLN A 115 -18.46 0.20 -8.16
C GLN A 115 -18.50 0.37 -6.63
N LEU A 116 -18.15 1.55 -6.10
CA LEU A 116 -18.10 1.83 -4.66
C LEU A 116 -18.96 3.03 -4.23
N SER A 117 -19.38 3.90 -5.16
CA SER A 117 -20.14 5.13 -4.86
C SER A 117 -21.50 4.90 -4.18
N TRP A 118 -22.05 3.69 -4.25
CA TRP A 118 -23.29 3.30 -3.57
C TRP A 118 -23.12 3.03 -2.08
N ILE A 119 -21.88 2.89 -1.58
CA ILE A 119 -21.58 2.59 -0.18
C ILE A 119 -21.75 3.87 0.65
N PRO A 120 -22.65 3.90 1.66
CA PRO A 120 -22.85 5.09 2.48
C PRO A 120 -21.64 5.42 3.38
N ASP A 121 -21.39 6.71 3.63
CA ASP A 121 -20.30 7.16 4.53
C ASP A 121 -20.36 6.51 5.91
N SER A 122 -21.58 6.33 6.46
CA SER A 122 -21.77 5.64 7.74
C SER A 122 -21.20 4.21 7.75
N LEU A 123 -21.27 3.50 6.62
CA LEU A 123 -20.71 2.16 6.46
C LEU A 123 -19.18 2.21 6.30
N SER A 124 -18.65 3.19 5.57
CA SER A 124 -17.21 3.44 5.49
C SER A 124 -16.61 3.73 6.88
N ILE A 125 -17.25 4.60 7.66
CA ILE A 125 -16.84 4.93 9.04
C ILE A 125 -16.91 3.69 9.94
N ALA A 126 -17.99 2.91 9.85
CA ALA A 126 -18.15 1.67 10.61
C ALA A 126 -17.06 0.64 10.28
N ALA A 127 -16.72 0.49 9.00
CA ALA A 127 -15.65 -0.41 8.55
C ALA A 127 -14.28 0.01 9.12
N ASN A 128 -13.94 1.30 9.07
CA ASN A 128 -12.72 1.84 9.67
C ASN A 128 -12.66 1.57 11.20
N SER A 129 -13.78 1.77 11.90
CA SER A 129 -13.86 1.50 13.34
C SER A 129 -13.69 0.01 13.64
N ALA A 130 -14.37 -0.86 12.88
CA ALA A 130 -14.33 -2.29 13.10
C ALA A 130 -12.94 -2.88 12.82
N PHE A 131 -12.25 -2.40 11.77
CA PHE A 131 -10.86 -2.77 11.52
C PHE A 131 -9.94 -2.34 12.65
N ARG A 132 -10.10 -1.12 13.18
CA ARG A 132 -9.31 -0.63 14.32
C ARG A 132 -9.51 -1.49 15.55
N ASP A 133 -10.75 -1.92 15.81
CA ASP A 133 -11.07 -2.79 16.93
C ASP A 133 -10.53 -4.21 16.73
N LEU A 134 -10.55 -4.73 15.49
CA LEU A 134 -9.87 -5.99 15.15
C LEU A 134 -8.37 -5.88 15.42
N SER A 135 -7.73 -4.80 14.95
CA SER A 135 -6.29 -4.58 15.12
C SER A 135 -5.89 -4.61 16.59
N LYS A 136 -6.59 -3.87 17.45
CA LYS A 136 -6.36 -3.88 18.91
C LYS A 136 -6.54 -5.28 19.50
N ALA A 137 -7.58 -6.01 19.10
CA ALA A 137 -7.88 -7.31 19.65
C ALA A 137 -6.87 -8.39 19.21
N VAL A 138 -6.34 -8.29 17.98
CA VAL A 138 -5.28 -9.16 17.47
C VAL A 138 -3.96 -8.86 18.19
N THR A 139 -3.56 -7.59 18.34
CA THR A 139 -2.28 -7.26 18.98
C THR A 139 -2.21 -7.62 20.46
N HIS A 140 -3.32 -7.49 21.20
CA HIS A 140 -3.39 -7.97 22.59
C HIS A 140 -3.46 -9.50 22.73
N GLY A 141 -3.84 -10.23 21.68
CA GLY A 141 -4.04 -11.69 21.71
C GLY A 141 -2.97 -12.51 21.01
N LEU A 142 -2.04 -11.87 20.31
CA LEU A 142 -1.10 -12.47 19.37
C LEU A 142 0.34 -12.00 19.64
N SER A 143 0.77 -11.99 20.91
CA SER A 143 2.15 -11.62 21.30
C SER A 143 3.24 -12.62 20.86
N LYS A 144 3.00 -13.45 19.84
CA LYS A 144 3.96 -14.44 19.31
C LYS A 144 3.95 -14.58 17.78
N ILE A 145 3.66 -13.51 17.05
CA ILE A 145 4.22 -13.34 15.69
C ILE A 145 5.22 -12.19 15.78
N GLY A 146 6.39 -12.52 16.32
CA GLY A 146 7.61 -11.77 16.08
C GLY A 146 8.50 -12.74 15.32
N GLU A 147 8.66 -12.51 14.02
CA GLU A 147 9.77 -13.00 13.17
C GLU A 147 9.34 -12.96 11.69
N LEU A 148 9.00 -11.77 11.19
CA LEU A 148 9.16 -11.48 9.75
C LEU A 148 10.50 -10.78 9.47
N GLY A 149 11.44 -10.74 10.43
CA GLY A 149 12.69 -10.00 10.30
C GLY A 149 12.51 -8.47 10.26
N PHE A 150 11.30 -7.97 10.46
CA PHE A 150 11.01 -6.55 10.64
C PHE A 150 11.18 -6.20 12.10
N ASP A 151 12.04 -5.23 12.39
CA ASP A 151 12.15 -4.64 13.73
C ASP A 151 10.94 -3.70 13.98
N LEU A 152 9.77 -4.31 14.16
CA LEU A 152 8.49 -3.64 14.45
C LEU A 152 8.44 -3.11 15.90
N GLY A 153 9.56 -3.14 16.64
CA GLY A 153 9.66 -2.67 18.03
C GLY A 153 9.33 -1.18 18.23
N LEU A 154 9.20 -0.41 17.14
CA LEU A 154 8.81 1.00 17.14
C LEU A 154 7.33 1.23 16.75
N VAL A 155 6.56 0.18 16.45
CA VAL A 155 5.18 0.30 15.95
C VAL A 155 4.18 0.36 17.10
N LEU A 156 3.31 1.38 17.07
CA LEU A 156 2.19 1.50 18.00
C LEU A 156 1.26 0.27 17.87
N ASP A 157 0.92 -0.38 18.99
CA ASP A 157 0.15 -1.64 19.07
C ASP A 157 -1.19 -1.65 18.29
N GLY A 158 -1.72 -0.51 17.87
CA GLY A 158 -2.96 -0.41 17.09
C GLY A 158 -2.80 -0.59 15.58
N THR A 159 -1.57 -0.64 15.05
CA THR A 159 -1.34 -0.50 13.60
C THR A 159 -0.48 -1.61 12.98
N LYS A 160 0.03 -2.56 13.78
CA LYS A 160 0.79 -3.73 13.32
C LYS A 160 0.00 -4.61 12.36
N LEU A 161 -1.31 -4.76 12.59
CA LEU A 161 -2.17 -5.58 11.72
C LEU A 161 -2.23 -5.06 10.29
N VAL A 162 -2.17 -3.74 10.07
CA VAL A 162 -2.15 -3.15 8.73
C VAL A 162 -0.90 -3.58 7.97
N ALA A 163 0.26 -3.47 8.62
CA ALA A 163 1.55 -3.83 8.04
C ALA A 163 1.61 -5.31 7.63
N GLU A 164 1.13 -6.20 8.51
CA GLU A 164 1.06 -7.65 8.27
C GLU A 164 0.03 -7.99 7.19
N SER A 165 -1.18 -7.44 7.30
CA SER A 165 -2.25 -7.68 6.33
C SER A 165 -1.83 -7.22 4.94
N MET A 166 -1.11 -6.09 4.84
CA MET A 166 -0.65 -5.55 3.57
C MET A 166 0.23 -6.55 2.82
N ILE A 167 1.21 -7.15 3.48
CA ILE A 167 2.11 -8.14 2.87
C ILE A 167 1.32 -9.40 2.50
N GLU A 168 0.39 -9.84 3.35
CA GLU A 168 -0.42 -11.03 3.13
C GLU A 168 -1.39 -10.88 1.94
N VAL A 169 -2.06 -9.72 1.81
CA VAL A 169 -3.08 -9.51 0.76
C VAL A 169 -2.47 -9.14 -0.58
N LEU A 170 -1.25 -8.61 -0.59
CA LEU A 170 -0.63 -8.06 -1.79
C LEU A 170 -0.66 -9.02 -2.99
N PRO A 171 -0.27 -10.31 -2.88
CA PRO A 171 -0.31 -11.22 -4.03
C PRO A 171 -1.73 -11.43 -4.60
N SER A 172 -2.74 -11.47 -3.73
CA SER A 172 -4.14 -11.63 -4.16
C SER A 172 -4.65 -10.38 -4.89
N LEU A 173 -4.29 -9.19 -4.39
CA LEU A 173 -4.62 -7.93 -5.05
C LEU A 173 -3.90 -7.82 -6.40
N LYS A 174 -2.63 -8.25 -6.47
CA LYS A 174 -1.86 -8.34 -7.73
C LYS A 174 -2.62 -9.14 -8.78
N SER A 175 -3.00 -10.37 -8.43
CA SER A 175 -3.66 -11.29 -9.36
C SER A 175 -4.94 -10.66 -9.87
N SER A 176 -5.77 -10.10 -8.97
CA SER A 176 -7.03 -9.47 -9.37
C SER A 176 -6.84 -8.29 -10.31
N ILE A 177 -5.79 -7.47 -10.12
CA ILE A 177 -5.49 -6.32 -10.99
C ILE A 177 -4.92 -6.81 -12.33
N LYS A 178 -3.96 -7.72 -12.30
CA LYS A 178 -3.29 -8.28 -13.48
C LYS A 178 -4.25 -9.07 -14.37
N ASP A 179 -5.10 -9.92 -13.79
CA ASP A 179 -6.03 -10.80 -14.52
C ASP A 179 -7.16 -10.02 -15.25
N SER A 180 -7.32 -8.75 -14.89
CA SER A 180 -8.23 -7.81 -15.55
C SER A 180 -7.52 -6.87 -16.54
N ALA A 181 -6.19 -6.79 -16.53
CA ALA A 181 -5.45 -5.94 -17.44
C ALA A 181 -5.57 -6.47 -18.87
N ILE A 182 -5.89 -5.59 -19.81
CA ILE A 182 -5.89 -5.93 -21.24
C ILE A 182 -4.42 -6.04 -21.64
N ASP A 183 -3.96 -7.26 -21.92
CA ASP A 183 -2.62 -7.48 -22.46
C ASP A 183 -2.48 -6.66 -23.75
N ARG A 184 -1.60 -5.65 -23.72
CA ARG A 184 -1.26 -4.84 -24.90
C ARG A 184 -0.12 -5.48 -25.69
N SER A 185 0.20 -6.76 -25.46
CA SER A 185 1.10 -7.48 -26.36
C SER A 185 0.40 -7.74 -27.70
N ASP A 186 0.73 -6.89 -28.65
CA ASP A 186 0.54 -7.09 -30.09
C ASP A 186 1.37 -8.30 -30.52
N ASP A 187 0.83 -9.50 -30.35
CA ASP A 187 1.26 -10.67 -31.10
C ASP A 187 0.02 -11.51 -31.41
N GLY A 188 -0.49 -11.30 -32.62
CA GLY A 188 -1.54 -12.12 -33.20
C GLY A 188 -1.06 -13.55 -33.38
N ASN A 189 -1.24 -14.40 -32.37
CA ASN A 189 -1.27 -15.84 -32.57
C ASN A 189 -2.24 -16.54 -31.62
N GLU A 190 -3.42 -16.82 -32.17
CA GLU A 190 -4.18 -18.06 -32.01
C GLU A 190 -4.36 -18.67 -30.60
N ILE A 191 -5.56 -18.44 -30.06
CA ILE A 191 -6.40 -19.38 -29.28
C ILE A 191 -5.69 -20.13 -28.14
N SER A 192 -5.78 -19.56 -26.94
CA SER A 192 -5.93 -20.34 -25.71
C SER A 192 -7.32 -20.11 -25.14
N ALA A 193 -8.21 -21.07 -25.37
CA ALA A 193 -9.55 -21.10 -24.80
C ALA A 193 -9.48 -21.31 -23.27
N SER A 194 -10.17 -20.44 -22.53
CA SER A 194 -10.39 -20.44 -21.06
C SER A 194 -9.25 -19.93 -20.15
N LEU A 195 -8.91 -18.65 -20.27
CA LEU A 195 -8.63 -17.87 -19.06
C LEU A 195 -9.89 -17.06 -18.76
N VAL A 196 -10.64 -17.43 -17.72
CA VAL A 196 -11.77 -16.62 -17.25
C VAL A 196 -11.19 -15.30 -16.77
N ARG A 197 -11.24 -14.27 -17.63
CA ARG A 197 -10.78 -12.93 -17.27
C ARG A 197 -11.55 -12.47 -16.03
N SER A 198 -10.82 -12.02 -15.02
CA SER A 198 -11.45 -11.47 -13.83
C SER A 198 -12.28 -10.24 -14.24
N PRO A 199 -13.54 -10.10 -13.78
CA PRO A 199 -14.34 -8.92 -14.05
C PRO A 199 -13.62 -7.64 -13.63
N VAL A 200 -13.61 -6.62 -14.49
CA VAL A 200 -12.96 -5.32 -14.23
C VAL A 200 -13.40 -4.71 -12.91
N ALA A 201 -14.66 -4.90 -12.54
CA ALA A 201 -15.20 -4.43 -11.28
C ALA A 201 -14.44 -4.98 -10.04
N TYR A 202 -13.90 -6.22 -10.11
CA TYR A 202 -13.08 -6.79 -9.04
C TYR A 202 -11.69 -6.18 -8.99
N ALA A 203 -11.08 -5.89 -10.15
CA ALA A 203 -9.81 -5.17 -10.21
C ALA A 203 -9.93 -3.75 -9.64
N VAL A 204 -11.04 -3.05 -9.91
CA VAL A 204 -11.33 -1.74 -9.30
C VAL A 204 -11.39 -1.86 -7.78
N VAL A 205 -12.17 -2.82 -7.25
CA VAL A 205 -12.23 -3.04 -5.79
C VAL A 205 -10.86 -3.39 -5.21
N ALA A 206 -10.07 -4.23 -5.88
CA ALA A 206 -8.73 -4.60 -5.45
C ALA A 206 -7.78 -3.39 -5.40
N ALA A 207 -7.85 -2.50 -6.40
CA ALA A 207 -7.08 -1.25 -6.41
C ALA A 207 -7.46 -0.34 -5.25
N TYR A 208 -8.76 -0.23 -4.93
CA TYR A 208 -9.24 0.56 -3.80
C TYR A 208 -8.88 -0.05 -2.44
N GLN A 209 -8.93 -1.38 -2.31
CA GLN A 209 -8.44 -2.10 -1.13
C GLN A 209 -6.96 -1.84 -0.91
N PHE A 210 -6.16 -2.01 -1.97
CA PHE A 210 -4.73 -1.75 -1.97
C PHE A 210 -4.44 -0.29 -1.57
N ARG A 211 -5.10 0.68 -2.21
CA ARG A 211 -5.01 2.11 -1.90
C ARG A 211 -5.27 2.37 -0.42
N TRP A 212 -6.33 1.79 0.15
CA TRP A 212 -6.65 1.97 1.56
C TRP A 212 -5.55 1.47 2.49
N PHE A 213 -4.93 0.32 2.20
CA PHE A 213 -3.80 -0.16 3.01
C PHE A 213 -2.59 0.79 2.90
N VAL A 214 -2.20 1.19 1.69
CA VAL A 214 -1.02 2.05 1.49
C VAL A 214 -1.21 3.47 1.99
N THR A 215 -2.45 3.96 2.14
CA THR A 215 -2.72 5.28 2.76
C THR A 215 -2.61 5.25 4.28
N GLN A 216 -2.59 4.07 4.91
CA GLN A 216 -2.29 3.96 6.33
C GLN A 216 -0.78 4.12 6.55
N GLY A 217 -0.36 4.89 7.56
CA GLY A 217 1.07 5.08 7.85
C GLY A 217 1.86 3.76 7.99
N GLN A 218 1.31 2.74 8.66
CA GLN A 218 1.99 1.44 8.72
C GLN A 218 1.96 0.64 7.41
N GLY A 219 0.94 0.85 6.58
CA GLY A 219 0.96 0.33 5.22
C GLY A 219 2.09 0.96 4.40
N MET A 220 2.36 2.26 4.58
CA MET A 220 3.52 2.92 3.97
C MET A 220 4.84 2.33 4.46
N VAL A 221 4.99 2.06 5.76
CA VAL A 221 6.21 1.41 6.30
C VAL A 221 6.45 0.05 5.64
N SER A 222 5.44 -0.81 5.60
CA SER A 222 5.54 -2.11 4.90
C SER A 222 5.88 -1.95 3.43
N PHE A 223 5.26 -0.97 2.76
CA PHE A 223 5.46 -0.75 1.34
C PHE A 223 6.82 -0.15 1.01
N ILE A 224 7.36 0.76 1.83
CA ILE A 224 8.73 1.26 1.73
C ILE A 224 9.71 0.10 1.80
N HIS A 225 9.53 -0.79 2.78
CA HIS A 225 10.38 -1.96 2.91
C HIS A 225 10.26 -2.88 1.68
N LEU A 226 9.05 -3.15 1.21
CA LEU A 226 8.83 -3.92 0.00
C LEU A 226 9.54 -3.28 -1.20
N ALA A 227 9.37 -1.98 -1.39
CA ALA A 227 9.91 -1.26 -2.53
C ALA A 227 11.45 -1.22 -2.56
N LYS A 228 12.09 -1.28 -1.39
CA LYS A 228 13.55 -1.41 -1.26
C LYS A 228 14.08 -2.83 -1.54
N ASN A 229 13.22 -3.85 -1.46
CA ASN A 229 13.64 -5.27 -1.52
C ASN A 229 13.06 -6.04 -2.72
N VAL A 230 12.13 -5.46 -3.47
CA VAL A 230 11.45 -6.10 -4.61
C VAL A 230 11.84 -5.41 -5.92
N ASN A 231 11.86 -6.17 -7.01
CA ASN A 231 12.14 -5.67 -8.36
C ASN A 231 11.10 -4.64 -8.83
N ALA A 232 11.54 -3.63 -9.57
CA ALA A 232 10.70 -2.60 -10.20
C ALA A 232 9.54 -3.18 -11.04
N ALA A 233 9.77 -4.27 -11.78
CA ALA A 233 8.72 -4.88 -12.61
C ALA A 233 7.53 -5.43 -11.81
N GLU A 234 7.77 -5.83 -10.56
CA GLU A 234 6.73 -6.34 -9.65
C GLU A 234 5.91 -5.19 -9.07
N LEU A 235 6.55 -4.05 -8.78
CA LEU A 235 5.91 -2.84 -8.26
C LEU A 235 5.17 -2.06 -9.34
N GLY A 236 5.59 -2.16 -10.61
CA GLY A 236 4.98 -1.46 -11.74
C GLY A 236 3.49 -1.73 -11.91
N TRP A 237 2.98 -2.90 -11.48
CA TRP A 237 1.55 -3.22 -11.51
C TRP A 237 0.69 -2.37 -10.57
N TYR A 238 1.32 -1.71 -9.59
CA TYR A 238 0.63 -0.88 -8.61
C TYR A 238 0.99 0.60 -8.75
N GLU A 239 1.86 0.94 -9.69
CA GLU A 239 2.49 2.25 -9.79
C GLU A 239 1.48 3.39 -9.63
N ASP A 240 0.49 3.46 -10.52
CA ASP A 240 -0.48 4.56 -10.51
C ASP A 240 -1.25 4.64 -9.20
N VAL A 241 -1.62 3.49 -8.62
CA VAL A 241 -2.39 3.45 -7.37
C VAL A 241 -1.55 3.90 -6.18
N VAL A 242 -0.27 3.50 -6.13
CA VAL A 242 0.62 3.89 -5.03
C VAL A 242 1.05 5.35 -5.15
N LEU A 243 1.42 5.79 -6.35
CA LEU A 243 1.85 7.17 -6.57
C LEU A 243 0.66 8.12 -6.36
N ASP A 244 -0.55 7.76 -6.78
CA ASP A 244 -1.76 8.55 -6.45
C ASP A 244 -2.01 8.61 -4.94
N ALA A 245 -1.87 7.49 -4.22
CA ALA A 245 -1.96 7.47 -2.77
C ALA A 245 -0.90 8.37 -2.10
N CYS A 246 0.35 8.35 -2.57
CA CYS A 246 1.40 9.24 -2.08
C CYS A 246 1.03 10.70 -2.34
N PHE A 247 0.55 11.02 -3.54
CA PHE A 247 0.18 12.38 -3.95
C PHE A 247 -0.85 12.99 -3.00
N GLN A 248 -1.90 12.23 -2.73
CA GLN A 248 -3.00 12.69 -1.87
C GLN A 248 -2.55 12.81 -0.42
N ASN A 249 -1.69 11.92 0.08
CA ASN A 249 -1.21 11.97 1.45
C ASN A 249 -0.25 13.12 1.73
N ILE A 250 0.46 13.64 0.73
CA ILE A 250 1.28 14.87 0.90
C ILE A 250 0.43 16.02 1.43
N ALA A 251 -0.82 16.15 0.96
CA ALA A 251 -1.70 17.24 1.34
C ALA A 251 -2.48 16.97 2.65
N SER A 252 -2.44 15.74 3.18
CA SER A 252 -3.39 15.28 4.20
C SER A 252 -2.98 15.55 5.65
N SER A 253 -1.72 15.28 6.03
CA SER A 253 -1.28 15.42 7.43
C SER A 253 0.24 15.41 7.59
N ASP A 254 0.75 16.30 8.43
CA ASP A 254 2.17 16.37 8.84
C ASP A 254 2.61 15.10 9.60
N GLU A 255 1.70 14.38 10.24
CA GLU A 255 2.04 13.19 11.07
C GLU A 255 2.65 12.05 10.23
N ILE A 256 2.14 11.85 9.02
CA ILE A 256 2.59 10.80 8.10
C ILE A 256 3.60 11.32 7.08
N TRP A 257 3.90 12.62 7.09
CA TRP A 257 4.74 13.29 6.09
C TRP A 257 6.06 12.57 5.85
N HIS A 258 6.74 12.14 6.92
CA HIS A 258 8.02 11.47 6.80
C HIS A 258 7.96 10.17 5.99
N LEU A 259 6.90 9.39 6.18
CA LEU A 259 6.65 8.15 5.45
C LEU A 259 6.26 8.44 4.01
N VAL A 260 5.43 9.47 3.79
CA VAL A 260 4.99 9.88 2.45
C VAL A 260 6.18 10.31 1.59
N VAL A 261 7.09 11.12 2.15
CA VAL A 261 8.32 11.54 1.47
C VAL A 261 9.18 10.33 1.13
N GLU A 262 9.51 9.51 2.12
CA GLU A 262 10.39 8.36 1.92
C GLU A 262 9.82 7.40 0.87
N MET A 263 8.53 7.06 0.98
CA MET A 263 7.85 6.18 0.04
C MET A 263 7.82 6.77 -1.37
N SER A 264 7.52 8.07 -1.51
CA SER A 264 7.52 8.74 -2.82
C SER A 264 8.88 8.68 -3.49
N VAL A 265 9.96 8.98 -2.75
CA VAL A 265 11.33 8.95 -3.26
C VAL A 265 11.72 7.53 -3.68
N VAL A 266 11.49 6.54 -2.82
CA VAL A 266 11.83 5.13 -3.08
C VAL A 266 11.09 4.60 -4.31
N LEU A 267 9.82 4.97 -4.49
CA LEU A 267 9.02 4.48 -5.63
C LEU A 267 9.40 5.13 -6.94
N LEU A 268 9.65 6.44 -6.93
CA LEU A 268 10.12 7.15 -8.11
C LEU A 268 11.50 6.64 -8.53
N ASP A 269 12.40 6.37 -7.59
CA ASP A 269 13.70 5.77 -7.88
C ASP A 269 13.58 4.31 -8.35
N CYS A 270 12.70 3.51 -7.76
CA CYS A 270 12.58 2.09 -8.13
C CYS A 270 11.88 1.92 -9.50
N ILE A 271 10.75 2.61 -9.73
CA ILE A 271 9.91 2.42 -10.92
C ILE A 271 10.40 3.28 -12.09
N TRP A 272 10.81 4.51 -11.83
CA TRP A 272 10.99 5.53 -12.86
C TRP A 272 12.44 6.00 -13.06
N ARG A 273 13.44 5.38 -12.41
CA ARG A 273 14.85 5.74 -12.62
C ARG A 273 15.29 5.74 -14.08
N SER A 274 14.71 4.89 -14.92
CA SER A 274 15.02 4.82 -16.35
C SER A 274 14.31 5.88 -17.21
N ASN A 275 13.33 6.61 -16.66
CA ASN A 275 12.58 7.64 -17.36
C ASN A 275 12.37 8.89 -16.48
N PRO A 276 13.41 9.75 -16.35
CA PRO A 276 13.35 10.98 -15.54
C PRO A 276 12.37 12.02 -16.09
N HIS A 277 11.84 11.83 -17.30
CA HIS A 277 10.83 12.71 -17.91
C HIS A 277 9.39 12.31 -17.54
N SER A 278 9.20 11.31 -16.67
CA SER A 278 7.88 10.95 -16.17
C SER A 278 7.24 12.15 -15.47
N THR A 279 5.97 12.42 -15.79
CA THR A 279 5.18 13.48 -15.17
C THR A 279 4.99 13.25 -13.66
N TRP A 280 5.19 12.02 -13.18
CA TRP A 280 5.17 11.71 -11.76
C TRP A 280 6.28 12.42 -10.96
N PHE A 281 7.49 12.59 -11.52
CA PHE A 281 8.54 13.36 -10.86
C PHE A 281 8.11 14.81 -10.65
N GLU A 282 7.63 15.46 -11.71
CA GLU A 282 7.20 16.86 -11.66
C GLU A 282 6.05 17.05 -10.66
N ARG A 283 5.02 16.18 -10.73
CA ARG A 283 3.84 16.26 -9.85
C ARG A 283 4.21 16.05 -8.39
N MET A 284 4.97 15.00 -8.09
CA MET A 284 5.38 14.68 -6.72
C MET A 284 6.26 15.75 -6.11
N LEU A 285 7.30 16.16 -6.85
CA LEU A 285 8.24 17.15 -6.35
C LEU A 285 7.57 18.51 -6.13
N SER A 286 6.70 18.93 -7.06
CA SER A 286 5.96 20.19 -6.91
C SER A 286 5.04 20.17 -5.70
N GLU A 287 4.33 19.07 -5.45
CA GLU A 287 3.42 18.98 -4.32
C GLU A 287 4.19 18.88 -2.98
N MET A 288 5.30 18.12 -2.92
CA MET A 288 6.17 18.09 -1.74
C MET A 288 6.74 19.48 -1.41
N LEU A 289 7.24 20.21 -2.43
CA LEU A 289 7.76 21.56 -2.24
C LEU A 289 6.67 22.54 -1.83
N SER A 290 5.47 22.42 -2.41
CA SER A 290 4.31 23.24 -2.04
C SER A 290 3.89 23.00 -0.59
N HIS A 291 3.90 21.75 -0.12
CA HIS A 291 3.65 21.43 1.28
C HIS A 291 4.68 22.10 2.20
N LEU A 292 5.97 22.04 1.86
CA LEU A 292 7.03 22.69 2.63
C LEU A 292 6.94 24.22 2.64
N GLU A 293 6.50 24.83 1.54
CA GLU A 293 6.25 26.27 1.44
C GLU A 293 5.08 26.73 2.32
N ARG A 294 4.04 25.90 2.46
CA ARG A 294 2.90 26.15 3.37
C ARG A 294 3.32 26.04 4.85
N HIS A 295 4.32 25.21 5.16
CA HIS A 295 4.76 24.92 6.53
C HIS A 295 6.26 25.26 6.78
N PRO A 296 6.72 26.49 6.50
CA PRO A 296 8.16 26.79 6.40
C PRO A 296 8.91 26.74 7.75
N ARG A 297 8.18 26.76 8.87
CA ARG A 297 8.72 26.66 10.24
C ARG A 297 8.68 25.25 10.82
N ASN A 298 8.05 24.28 10.14
CA ASN A 298 7.99 22.91 10.62
C ASN A 298 9.36 22.24 10.42
N LYS A 299 10.12 22.16 11.51
CA LYS A 299 11.46 21.57 11.52
C LYS A 299 11.44 20.09 11.14
N GLU A 300 10.47 19.33 11.66
CA GLU A 300 10.37 17.90 11.41
C GLU A 300 10.07 17.61 9.94
N CYS A 301 9.12 18.35 9.34
CA CYS A 301 8.81 18.20 7.92
C CYS A 301 10.02 18.49 7.03
N ARG A 302 10.71 19.60 7.30
CA ARG A 302 11.93 19.97 6.57
C ARG A 302 13.01 18.91 6.67
N ILE A 303 13.35 18.48 7.88
CA ILE A 303 14.41 17.49 8.10
C ILE A 303 14.07 16.17 7.42
N SER A 304 12.82 15.72 7.53
CA SER A 304 12.39 14.48 6.91
C SER A 304 12.50 14.52 5.38
N TRP A 305 12.15 15.66 4.77
CA TRP A 305 12.28 15.83 3.33
C TRP A 305 13.75 15.86 2.89
N LEU A 306 14.57 16.66 3.58
CA LEU A 306 16.00 16.77 3.28
C LEU A 306 16.77 15.45 3.45
N LYS A 307 16.32 14.55 4.32
CA LYS A 307 16.96 13.23 4.52
C LYS A 307 16.84 12.29 3.32
N HIS A 308 15.82 12.46 2.49
CA HIS A 308 15.50 11.52 1.41
C HIS A 308 15.71 12.10 0.01
N ILE A 309 15.57 13.43 -0.14
CA ILE A 309 15.46 14.05 -1.46
C ILE A 309 16.71 13.93 -2.35
N GLU A 310 17.90 13.74 -1.76
CA GLU A 310 19.17 13.59 -2.48
C GLU A 310 19.07 12.55 -3.61
N GLN A 311 18.45 11.41 -3.32
CA GLN A 311 18.26 10.32 -4.29
C GLN A 311 17.43 10.79 -5.49
N LEU A 312 16.42 11.62 -5.25
CA LEU A 312 15.56 12.14 -6.30
C LEU A 312 16.29 13.15 -7.19
N PHE A 313 17.15 14.00 -6.62
CA PHE A 313 17.94 14.95 -7.41
C PHE A 313 18.88 14.25 -8.38
N ASN A 314 19.52 13.18 -7.94
CA ASN A 314 20.40 12.37 -8.78
C ASN A 314 19.66 11.72 -9.96
N VAL A 315 18.41 11.29 -9.75
CA VAL A 315 17.59 10.67 -10.80
C VAL A 315 17.00 11.70 -11.77
N VAL A 316 16.43 12.79 -11.25
CA VAL A 316 15.76 13.82 -12.06
C VAL A 316 16.76 14.61 -12.91
N GLY A 317 17.99 14.81 -12.42
CA GLY A 317 19.04 15.49 -13.17
C GLY A 317 18.63 16.93 -13.56
N LEU A 318 18.94 17.33 -14.80
CA LEU A 318 18.66 18.68 -15.31
C LEU A 318 17.17 19.06 -15.32
N VAL A 319 16.26 18.08 -15.28
CA VAL A 319 14.81 18.37 -15.18
C VAL A 319 14.49 19.10 -13.86
N LEU A 320 15.36 19.00 -12.85
CA LEU A 320 15.23 19.68 -11.57
C LEU A 320 15.18 21.21 -11.71
N LEU A 321 15.76 21.77 -12.78
CA LEU A 321 15.74 23.20 -13.08
C LEU A 321 14.31 23.77 -13.11
N ALA A 322 13.32 22.97 -13.52
CA ALA A 322 11.91 23.38 -13.52
C ALA A 322 11.37 23.70 -12.11
N HIS A 323 11.97 23.11 -11.07
CA HIS A 323 11.55 23.27 -9.67
C HIS A 323 12.37 24.30 -8.90
N PHE A 324 13.40 24.89 -9.51
CA PHE A 324 14.29 25.86 -8.87
C PHE A 324 13.57 27.06 -8.27
N ARG A 325 12.45 27.48 -8.88
CA ARG A 325 11.60 28.57 -8.39
C ARG A 325 11.02 28.30 -6.99
N LEU A 326 10.70 27.04 -6.67
CA LEU A 326 10.20 26.63 -5.35
C LEU A 326 11.33 26.18 -4.43
N LEU A 327 12.34 25.54 -5.00
CA LEU A 327 13.43 24.90 -4.27
C LEU A 327 14.41 25.91 -3.64
N PHE A 328 14.88 26.89 -4.42
CA PHE A 328 15.89 27.83 -3.92
C PHE A 328 15.40 28.72 -2.78
N PRO A 329 14.18 29.30 -2.81
CA PRO A 329 13.69 30.09 -1.68
C PRO A 329 13.71 29.30 -0.37
N LEU A 330 13.27 28.03 -0.40
CA LEU A 330 13.31 27.13 0.76
C LEU A 330 14.75 26.89 1.21
N PHE A 331 15.66 26.59 0.29
CA PHE A 331 17.07 26.33 0.61
C PHE A 331 17.75 27.56 1.20
N PHE A 332 17.55 28.75 0.62
CA PHE A 332 18.07 30.00 1.17
C PHE A 332 17.54 30.28 2.56
N GLN A 333 16.26 30.03 2.81
CA GLN A 333 15.68 30.16 4.13
C GLN A 333 16.31 29.16 5.12
N TRP A 334 16.50 27.92 4.71
CA TRP A 334 16.97 26.84 5.59
C TRP A 334 18.47 26.84 5.84
N MET A 335 19.28 27.42 4.95
CA MET A 335 20.70 27.68 5.22
C MET A 335 20.93 28.61 6.42
N HIS A 336 19.90 29.38 6.79
CA HIS A 336 19.92 30.28 7.95
C HIS A 336 19.02 29.76 9.09
N ALA A 337 18.64 28.48 9.06
CA ALA A 337 17.88 27.87 10.16
C ALA A 337 18.71 27.88 11.46
N ALA A 338 18.03 27.87 12.61
CA ALA A 338 18.70 27.88 13.92
C ALA A 338 19.32 26.52 14.31
N ASP A 339 19.05 25.45 13.54
CA ASP A 339 19.50 24.10 13.84
C ASP A 339 20.54 23.59 12.82
N ASP A 340 21.64 23.05 13.34
CA ASP A 340 22.78 22.60 12.53
C ASP A 340 22.43 21.42 11.60
N GLU A 341 21.49 20.55 12.00
CA GLU A 341 21.05 19.40 11.20
C GLU A 341 20.44 19.86 9.87
N THR A 342 19.57 20.88 9.90
CA THR A 342 19.02 21.48 8.69
C THR A 342 20.12 22.03 7.79
N ILE A 343 21.05 22.83 8.34
CA ILE A 343 22.10 23.48 7.56
C ILE A 343 22.99 22.43 6.88
N LEU A 344 23.37 21.38 7.62
CA LEU A 344 24.18 20.28 7.11
C LEU A 344 23.47 19.58 5.95
N LEU A 345 22.21 19.21 6.14
CA LEU A 345 21.43 18.50 5.13
C LEU A 345 21.19 19.37 3.88
N VAL A 346 20.93 20.66 4.02
CA VAL A 346 20.81 21.57 2.86
C VAL A 346 22.11 21.60 2.08
N ARG A 347 23.26 21.71 2.75
CA ARG A 347 24.57 21.71 2.08
C ARG A 347 24.82 20.42 1.31
N THR A 348 24.55 19.26 1.92
CA THR A 348 24.68 17.95 1.26
C THR A 348 23.78 17.85 0.02
N ASN A 349 22.52 18.28 0.14
CA ASN A 349 21.58 18.24 -0.97
C ASN A 349 21.94 19.23 -2.09
N CYS A 350 22.50 20.40 -1.78
CA CYS A 350 23.01 21.34 -2.79
C CYS A 350 24.12 20.69 -3.63
N SER A 351 25.04 19.94 -3.01
CA SER A 351 26.13 19.28 -3.74
C SER A 351 25.68 18.13 -4.64
N ALA A 352 24.47 17.60 -4.41
CA ALA A 352 23.88 16.56 -5.27
C ALA A 352 23.07 17.14 -6.44
N MET A 353 22.83 18.46 -6.47
CA MET A 353 22.16 19.08 -7.61
C MET A 353 23.09 19.07 -8.84
N PRO A 354 22.55 18.90 -10.06
CA PRO A 354 23.37 18.89 -11.26
C PRO A 354 24.11 20.22 -11.40
N GLU A 355 25.43 20.16 -11.59
CA GLU A 355 26.19 21.31 -12.07
C GLU A 355 25.75 21.59 -13.51
N VAL A 356 25.26 22.80 -13.76
CA VAL A 356 25.07 23.29 -15.12
C VAL A 356 26.47 23.62 -15.64
N ASP A 357 27.09 22.65 -16.30
CA ASP A 357 28.39 22.87 -16.94
C ASP A 357 28.25 23.97 -18.00
N GLU A 358 29.13 24.98 -17.97
CA GLU A 358 29.09 26.15 -18.86
C GLU A 358 29.22 25.77 -20.35
N SER A 359 29.56 24.51 -20.63
CA SER A 359 29.62 23.92 -21.98
C SER A 359 28.27 23.85 -22.71
N PHE A 360 27.13 23.97 -22.01
CA PHE A 360 25.80 24.03 -22.66
C PHE A 360 25.46 25.39 -23.29
N TYR A 361 26.25 26.43 -23.03
CA TYR A 361 26.06 27.78 -23.57
C TYR A 361 27.07 28.19 -24.65
N SER A 362 27.92 27.27 -25.14
CA SER A 362 28.93 27.54 -26.17
C SER A 362 28.54 27.06 -27.56
#